data_AF-A0A370Q8K3-F1
#
_entry.id   AF-A0A370Q8K3-F1
#
_cell.length_a   1.000
_cell.length_b   1.000
_cell.length_c   1.000
_cell.angle_alpha   90.00
_cell.angle_beta   90.00
_cell.angle_gamma   90.00
#
_symmetry.space_group_name_H-M   'P 1'
#
loop_
_entity.id
_entity.type
_entity.pdbx_description
1 polymer ?
#
loop_
_entity_poly.entity_id
_entity_poly.type
_entity_poly.pdbx_seq_one_letter_code
_entity_poly.pdbx_strand_id
1 'polypeptide(L)'
;MKNLNLLGRGFRMFSLFLCIFMANSFSMFAQTIYDECGTLDFNNPNFNGNYSYTADVIDTATEEPLVLNVYYWQVKAPDGSYGNVTFSEDNLLESIAALNMHFNQFNIFLKYIGYGEINTPSDLPLVEYEYNSLLEQWECNPYPGQFDPNGYGIIGRCQISNFFNWANTHFKHPNALNIYVPYASEFGGAARGVGSNMLVMKIDKLTTLHEMGHALGLHHTRAKGNGCSDMEHTTRTKYLLNGSLNLDFNAETADDEVVDTAANTCYRKTGPNGQSIYPYIDYGTSSGDCLYTGMEEDEIGVEYEISHEDVINNMSDAYPCATDYITAGQGHRMRETIQQDPDLTSAMNVDGIASLFEPYAGAYDPDANDPETYPLPLFQPGFDYIFRPCCCDYPLPSDYSDISFSYNGNNGVATVISKDETDYSTITHPNHKAIEIAQLAPYMNNPVRKCWDRQGIATSGSVTEFNDGVFNGNYTTTAQDSTQINNPLLIDNLSPGLYTIDKTYDDGTTDQTVVQKHN
;
A
#
# COMPACT_ATOMS: atom_id res chain seq x y z
N MET A 1 -41.47 -53.87 -0.29
CA MET A 1 -41.03 -52.59 -0.90
C MET A 1 -40.84 -51.48 0.16
N LYS A 2 -39.97 -51.67 1.17
CA LYS A 2 -39.65 -50.59 2.15
C LYS A 2 -38.15 -50.40 2.45
N ASN A 3 -37.25 -51.20 1.86
CA ASN A 3 -35.81 -51.16 2.19
C ASN A 3 -34.87 -50.64 1.09
N LEU A 4 -35.38 -50.17 -0.06
CA LEU A 4 -34.53 -49.62 -1.13
C LEU A 4 -34.32 -48.09 -1.03
N ASN A 5 -35.12 -47.37 -0.25
CA ASN A 5 -35.03 -45.90 -0.14
C ASN A 5 -34.02 -45.39 0.91
N LEU A 6 -33.53 -46.26 1.81
CA LEU A 6 -32.55 -45.87 2.84
C LEU A 6 -31.11 -45.87 2.32
N LEU A 7 -30.76 -46.81 1.43
CA LEU A 7 -29.42 -46.89 0.82
C LEU A 7 -29.13 -45.71 -0.14
N GLY A 8 -30.13 -45.25 -0.90
CA GLY A 8 -29.97 -44.10 -1.80
C GLY A 8 -29.83 -42.75 -1.07
N ARG A 9 -30.38 -42.61 0.15
CA ARG A 9 -30.22 -41.42 0.98
C ARG A 9 -28.84 -41.37 1.66
N GLY A 10 -28.33 -42.52 2.11
CA GLY A 10 -26.98 -42.62 2.68
C GLY A 10 -25.89 -42.27 1.68
N PHE A 11 -26.00 -42.75 0.43
CA PHE A 11 -25.02 -42.47 -0.62
C PHE A 11 -25.01 -41.00 -1.07
N ARG A 12 -26.19 -40.35 -1.11
CA ARG A 12 -26.31 -38.92 -1.42
C ARG A 12 -25.78 -38.02 -0.29
N MET A 13 -26.02 -38.39 0.98
CA MET A 13 -25.42 -37.68 2.11
C MET A 13 -23.89 -37.85 2.13
N PHE A 14 -23.38 -39.07 1.91
CA PHE A 14 -21.94 -39.30 1.87
C PHE A 14 -21.25 -38.54 0.73
N SER A 15 -21.86 -38.49 -0.47
CA SER A 15 -21.33 -37.70 -1.59
C SER A 15 -21.39 -36.20 -1.32
N LEU A 16 -22.45 -35.71 -0.65
CA LEU A 16 -22.54 -34.29 -0.26
C LEU A 16 -21.48 -33.93 0.79
N PHE A 17 -21.29 -34.78 1.80
CA PHE A 17 -20.24 -34.59 2.80
C PHE A 17 -18.84 -34.69 2.20
N LEU A 18 -18.60 -35.61 1.24
CA LEU A 18 -17.33 -35.72 0.53
C LEU A 18 -17.08 -34.50 -0.38
N CYS A 19 -18.09 -33.98 -1.07
CA CYS A 19 -17.96 -32.74 -1.84
C CYS A 19 -17.74 -31.51 -0.95
N ILE A 20 -18.40 -31.44 0.21
CA ILE A 20 -18.14 -30.39 1.22
C ILE A 20 -16.73 -30.57 1.79
N PHE A 21 -16.27 -31.79 2.07
CA PHE A 21 -14.92 -32.03 2.57
C PHE A 21 -13.86 -31.69 1.52
N MET A 22 -14.04 -32.09 0.26
CA MET A 22 -13.13 -31.73 -0.84
C MET A 22 -13.16 -30.22 -1.12
N ALA A 23 -14.34 -29.57 -1.14
CA ALA A 23 -14.44 -28.12 -1.29
C ALA A 23 -13.81 -27.34 -0.13
N ASN A 24 -13.87 -27.87 1.10
CA ASN A 24 -13.16 -27.29 2.26
C ASN A 24 -11.66 -27.64 2.27
N SER A 25 -11.25 -28.75 1.64
CA SER A 25 -9.83 -29.11 1.48
C SER A 25 -9.12 -28.23 0.45
N PHE A 26 -9.85 -27.71 -0.55
CA PHE A 26 -9.33 -26.70 -1.48
C PHE A 26 -9.22 -25.29 -0.87
N SER A 27 -9.71 -25.09 0.36
CA SER A 27 -9.56 -23.83 1.12
C SER A 27 -8.56 -23.96 2.26
N MET A 28 -7.70 -25.00 2.26
CA MET A 28 -6.49 -24.96 3.07
C MET A 28 -5.59 -23.89 2.48
N PHE A 29 -5.69 -22.68 3.02
CA PHE A 29 -4.80 -21.55 2.76
C PHE A 29 -3.36 -22.05 2.74
N ALA A 30 -2.75 -22.14 1.56
CA ALA A 30 -1.32 -22.36 1.39
C ALA A 30 -0.50 -21.10 1.78
N GLN A 31 -0.93 -20.39 2.83
CA GLN A 31 -0.31 -19.15 3.31
C GLN A 31 -0.09 -19.14 4.84
N THR A 32 -0.50 -20.16 5.59
CA THR A 32 -0.30 -20.20 7.06
C THR A 32 1.03 -20.86 7.43
N ILE A 33 2.17 -20.23 7.13
CA ILE A 33 3.45 -20.65 7.72
C ILE A 33 4.26 -19.39 8.07
N TYR A 34 4.05 -18.94 9.31
CA TYR A 34 4.72 -17.87 10.08
C TYR A 34 4.58 -16.42 9.58
N ASP A 35 3.97 -15.56 10.42
CA ASP A 35 3.92 -14.08 10.29
C ASP A 35 5.22 -13.41 10.74
N GLU A 36 6.31 -14.17 10.85
CA GLU A 36 7.59 -13.64 11.31
C GLU A 36 8.32 -12.93 10.18
N CYS A 37 8.97 -11.81 10.48
CA CYS A 37 9.84 -11.13 9.54
C CYS A 37 11.09 -11.98 9.20
N GLY A 38 11.45 -11.98 7.92
CA GLY A 38 12.63 -12.63 7.36
C GLY A 38 13.77 -11.65 7.03
N THR A 39 13.58 -10.34 7.26
CA THR A 39 14.62 -9.33 7.02
C THR A 39 15.85 -9.64 7.85
N LEU A 40 17.00 -9.73 7.18
CA LEU A 40 18.27 -9.79 7.88
C LEU A 40 18.71 -8.34 8.12
N ASP A 41 18.39 -7.82 9.29
CA ASP A 41 18.89 -6.51 9.73
C ASP A 41 20.39 -6.66 10.00
N PHE A 42 21.19 -6.46 8.96
CA PHE A 42 22.62 -6.29 9.14
C PHE A 42 22.87 -4.91 9.75
N ASN A 43 23.93 -4.79 10.54
CA ASN A 43 24.49 -3.50 10.95
C ASN A 43 24.95 -2.75 9.70
N ASN A 44 24.05 -2.10 8.98
CA ASN A 44 24.42 -1.04 8.07
C ASN A 44 24.74 0.14 9.00
N PRO A 45 26.01 0.55 9.13
CA PRO A 45 26.33 1.66 10.00
C PRO A 45 25.52 2.86 9.49
N ASN A 46 24.79 3.53 10.40
CA ASN A 46 24.18 4.82 10.10
C ASN A 46 25.17 5.67 9.33
N PHE A 47 24.69 6.34 8.28
CA PHE A 47 25.49 7.33 7.58
C PHE A 47 25.91 8.39 8.61
N ASN A 48 27.17 8.31 9.06
CA ASN A 48 27.66 9.05 10.23
C ASN A 48 27.32 10.55 10.13
N GLY A 49 26.49 11.03 11.05
CA GLY A 49 26.20 12.45 11.27
C GLY A 49 24.99 13.03 10.52
N ASN A 50 24.12 12.20 9.92
CA ASN A 50 23.06 12.69 9.03
C ASN A 50 21.61 12.42 9.47
N TYR A 51 21.38 11.73 10.59
CA TYR A 51 20.03 11.57 11.13
C TYR A 51 19.75 12.66 12.17
N SER A 52 18.57 13.26 12.14
CA SER A 52 18.19 14.31 13.11
C SER A 52 17.85 13.73 14.47
N TYR A 53 17.39 12.47 14.50
CA TYR A 53 16.82 11.80 15.68
C TYR A 53 15.68 12.57 16.33
N THR A 54 15.01 13.45 15.58
CA THR A 54 13.87 14.19 16.10
C THR A 54 12.65 13.28 16.22
N ALA A 55 11.86 13.54 17.26
CA ALA A 55 10.57 12.91 17.51
C ALA A 55 9.40 13.90 17.30
N ASP A 56 9.71 15.09 16.76
CA ASP A 56 8.68 16.09 16.46
C ASP A 56 7.74 15.57 15.38
N VAL A 57 6.45 15.87 15.50
CA VAL A 57 5.46 15.54 14.48
C VAL A 57 5.88 16.11 13.13
N ILE A 58 5.88 15.28 12.09
CA ILE A 58 6.20 15.69 10.72
C ILE A 58 5.21 16.75 10.25
N ASP A 59 5.75 17.89 9.84
CA ASP A 59 4.95 18.99 9.28
C ASP A 59 4.82 18.83 7.77
N THR A 60 3.74 18.20 7.34
CA THR A 60 3.44 17.95 5.91
C THR A 60 3.25 19.22 5.09
N ALA A 61 3.12 20.41 5.72
CA ALA A 61 3.05 21.67 5.01
C ALA A 61 4.42 22.27 4.66
N THR A 62 5.48 21.89 5.38
CA THR A 62 6.82 22.47 5.19
C THR A 62 7.87 21.47 4.75
N GLU A 63 7.68 20.19 5.07
CA GLU A 63 8.57 19.14 4.61
C GLU A 63 8.29 18.78 3.14
N GLU A 64 9.33 18.45 2.38
CA GLU A 64 9.20 18.08 0.96
C GLU A 64 8.60 16.66 0.81
N PRO A 65 7.56 16.47 -0.02
CA PRO A 65 7.03 15.15 -0.32
C PRO A 65 8.06 14.28 -1.05
N LEU A 66 8.29 13.07 -0.54
CA LEU A 66 9.16 12.08 -1.18
C LEU A 66 8.28 11.14 -2.00
N VAL A 67 8.57 10.99 -3.31
CA VAL A 67 7.81 10.09 -4.18
C VAL A 67 8.72 8.95 -4.63
N LEU A 68 8.38 7.71 -4.27
CA LEU A 68 9.13 6.50 -4.62
C LEU A 68 8.35 5.70 -5.66
N ASN A 69 9.02 5.27 -6.72
CA ASN A 69 8.43 4.33 -7.66
C ASN A 69 8.39 2.93 -7.06
N VAL A 70 7.34 2.17 -7.36
CA VAL A 70 7.16 0.78 -6.93
C VAL A 70 6.89 -0.10 -8.15
N TYR A 71 7.67 -1.17 -8.28
CA TYR A 71 7.51 -2.17 -9.33
C TYR A 71 7.43 -3.56 -8.72
N TYR A 72 6.43 -4.34 -9.11
CA TYR A 72 6.22 -5.69 -8.59
C TYR A 72 6.75 -6.77 -9.54
N TRP A 73 7.22 -7.87 -8.97
CA TRP A 73 7.69 -9.05 -9.69
C TRP A 73 6.95 -10.29 -9.16
N GLN A 74 6.14 -10.91 -10.00
CA GLN A 74 5.56 -12.23 -9.71
C GLN A 74 6.64 -13.30 -9.82
N VAL A 75 6.93 -14.00 -8.72
CA VAL A 75 7.98 -15.03 -8.65
C VAL A 75 7.35 -16.42 -8.83
N LYS A 76 7.54 -17.00 -10.02
CA LYS A 76 6.95 -18.30 -10.41
C LYS A 76 7.96 -19.44 -10.24
N ALA A 77 7.45 -20.64 -10.01
CA ALA A 77 8.26 -21.86 -10.02
C ALA A 77 8.94 -22.08 -11.39
N PRO A 78 9.94 -22.96 -11.50
CA PRO A 78 10.65 -23.20 -12.75
C PRO A 78 9.76 -23.71 -13.90
N ASP A 79 8.64 -24.34 -13.57
CA ASP A 79 7.64 -24.80 -14.54
C ASP A 79 6.66 -23.69 -14.99
N GLY A 80 6.81 -22.47 -14.46
CA GLY A 80 5.97 -21.32 -14.71
C GLY A 80 4.68 -21.28 -13.87
N SER A 81 4.50 -22.21 -12.94
CA SER A 81 3.34 -22.23 -12.04
C SER A 81 3.49 -21.26 -10.87
N TYR A 82 2.36 -20.90 -10.25
CA TYR A 82 2.29 -19.96 -9.12
C TYR A 82 1.48 -20.56 -7.95
N GLY A 83 1.82 -21.78 -7.53
CA GLY A 83 1.29 -22.37 -6.30
C GLY A 83 -0.23 -22.54 -6.20
N ASN A 84 -0.96 -22.46 -7.32
CA ASN A 84 -2.43 -22.36 -7.37
C ASN A 84 -3.02 -21.14 -6.63
N VAL A 85 -2.21 -20.09 -6.43
CA VAL A 85 -2.66 -18.79 -5.88
C VAL A 85 -2.98 -17.86 -7.04
N THR A 86 -3.98 -16.98 -6.88
CA THR A 86 -4.27 -15.93 -7.86
C THR A 86 -3.32 -14.76 -7.67
N PHE A 87 -2.69 -14.33 -8.76
CA PHE A 87 -1.95 -13.07 -8.83
C PHE A 87 -2.69 -12.15 -9.79
N SER A 88 -3.06 -10.96 -9.35
CA SER A 88 -3.77 -9.97 -10.16
C SER A 88 -3.23 -8.57 -9.88
N GLU A 89 -3.36 -7.68 -10.87
CA GLU A 89 -2.97 -6.28 -10.71
C GLU A 89 -3.79 -5.60 -9.60
N ASP A 90 -5.06 -5.97 -9.41
CA ASP A 90 -5.89 -5.47 -8.31
C ASP A 90 -5.29 -5.78 -6.93
N ASN A 91 -4.70 -6.96 -6.72
CA ASN A 91 -4.00 -7.26 -5.47
C ASN A 91 -2.78 -6.36 -5.25
N LEU A 92 -2.08 -5.99 -6.33
CA LEU A 92 -0.94 -5.06 -6.26
C LEU A 92 -1.41 -3.63 -5.97
N LEU A 93 -2.50 -3.20 -6.60
CA LEU A 93 -3.11 -1.89 -6.36
C LEU A 93 -3.65 -1.79 -4.93
N GLU A 94 -4.22 -2.86 -4.36
CA GLU A 94 -4.61 -2.92 -2.95
C GLU A 94 -3.40 -2.74 -2.00
N SER A 95 -2.28 -3.39 -2.32
CA SER A 95 -1.02 -3.20 -1.59
C SER A 95 -0.53 -1.75 -1.67
N ILE A 96 -0.55 -1.14 -2.86
CA ILE A 96 -0.19 0.27 -3.08
C ILE A 96 -1.13 1.22 -2.33
N ALA A 97 -2.43 0.91 -2.28
CA ALA A 97 -3.41 1.69 -1.53
C ALA A 97 -3.06 1.69 -0.05
N ALA A 98 -2.84 0.50 0.53
CA ALA A 98 -2.46 0.34 1.94
C ALA A 98 -1.18 1.11 2.28
N LEU A 99 -0.16 1.01 1.43
CA LEU A 99 1.10 1.74 1.58
C LEU A 99 0.88 3.25 1.59
N ASN A 100 0.18 3.81 0.60
CA ASN A 100 -0.07 5.26 0.55
C ASN A 100 -0.95 5.73 1.72
N MET A 101 -2.01 5.01 2.06
CA MET A 101 -2.87 5.36 3.19
C MET A 101 -2.11 5.46 4.51
N HIS A 102 -1.07 4.64 4.68
CA HIS A 102 -0.24 4.62 5.87
C HIS A 102 0.93 5.62 5.82
N PHE A 103 1.74 5.64 4.75
CA PHE A 103 2.98 6.42 4.69
C PHE A 103 2.80 7.90 4.29
N ASN A 104 1.65 8.29 3.71
CA ASN A 104 1.38 9.68 3.34
C ASN A 104 1.42 10.64 4.55
N GLN A 105 1.13 10.14 5.76
CA GLN A 105 1.21 10.96 6.99
C GLN A 105 2.65 11.41 7.31
N PHE A 106 3.64 10.69 6.78
CA PHE A 106 5.06 11.01 6.86
C PHE A 106 5.55 11.71 5.59
N ASN A 107 4.63 12.17 4.74
CA ASN A 107 4.91 12.86 3.48
C ASN A 107 5.79 12.00 2.53
N ILE A 108 5.57 10.68 2.57
CA ILE A 108 6.17 9.67 1.69
C ILE A 108 5.05 9.06 0.84
N PHE A 109 5.22 9.09 -0.47
CA PHE A 109 4.22 8.69 -1.47
C PHE A 109 4.79 7.60 -2.38
N LEU A 110 3.99 6.60 -2.71
CA LEU A 110 4.40 5.41 -3.44
C LEU A 110 3.68 5.41 -4.80
N LYS A 111 4.43 5.62 -5.88
CA LYS A 111 3.93 5.62 -7.27
C LYS A 111 4.01 4.21 -7.85
N TYR A 112 2.87 3.62 -8.16
CA TYR A 112 2.83 2.36 -8.90
C TYR A 112 3.26 2.58 -10.34
N ILE A 113 4.26 1.82 -10.81
CA ILE A 113 4.78 1.90 -12.18
C ILE A 113 4.64 0.58 -12.96
N GLY A 114 3.97 -0.42 -12.39
CA GLY A 114 3.64 -1.68 -13.07
C GLY A 114 4.17 -2.92 -12.38
N TYR A 115 4.11 -4.03 -13.11
CA TYR A 115 4.58 -5.34 -12.65
C TYR A 115 5.13 -6.20 -13.80
N GLY A 116 5.94 -7.19 -13.44
CA GLY A 116 6.46 -8.19 -14.36
C GLY A 116 6.40 -9.61 -13.77
N GLU A 117 6.72 -10.60 -14.58
CA GLU A 117 6.75 -12.01 -14.18
C GLU A 117 8.15 -12.59 -14.35
N ILE A 118 8.58 -13.42 -13.40
CA ILE A 118 9.86 -14.13 -13.46
C ILE A 118 9.66 -15.63 -13.28
N ASN A 119 10.29 -16.42 -14.14
CA ASN A 119 10.44 -17.86 -13.92
C ASN A 119 11.76 -18.10 -13.20
N THR A 120 11.71 -18.84 -12.11
CA THR A 120 12.89 -19.10 -11.29
C THR A 120 13.75 -20.24 -11.87
N PRO A 121 15.06 -20.32 -11.55
CA PRO A 121 15.94 -21.33 -12.13
C PRO A 121 15.56 -22.76 -11.69
N SER A 122 15.63 -23.71 -12.62
CA SER A 122 15.32 -25.13 -12.36
C SER A 122 16.46 -25.92 -11.71
N ASP A 123 17.64 -25.32 -11.58
CA ASP A 123 18.88 -25.94 -11.10
C ASP A 123 19.35 -25.37 -9.75
N LEU A 124 18.44 -24.73 -9.00
CA LEU A 124 18.71 -24.27 -7.64
C LEU A 124 18.94 -25.48 -6.72
N PRO A 125 20.06 -25.55 -5.99
CA PRO A 125 20.29 -26.62 -5.01
C PRO A 125 19.19 -26.65 -3.95
N LEU A 126 18.70 -27.85 -3.61
CA LEU A 126 17.76 -28.01 -2.51
C LEU A 126 18.48 -27.79 -1.16
N VAL A 127 17.94 -26.87 -0.36
CA VAL A 127 18.41 -26.57 1.00
C VAL A 127 17.17 -26.40 1.87
N GLU A 128 17.07 -27.19 2.94
CA GLU A 128 15.91 -27.14 3.86
C GLU A 128 16.34 -26.67 5.25
N TYR A 129 15.45 -25.97 5.95
CA TYR A 129 15.68 -25.50 7.32
C TYR A 129 15.17 -26.55 8.31
N GLU A 130 16.08 -27.24 8.99
CA GLU A 130 15.76 -28.40 9.81
C GLU A 130 16.39 -28.33 11.19
N TYR A 131 15.75 -28.96 12.18
CA TYR A 131 16.27 -29.03 13.54
C TYR A 131 17.34 -30.12 13.67
N ASN A 132 18.57 -29.70 13.98
CA ASN A 132 19.66 -30.60 14.33
C ASN A 132 19.58 -30.98 15.81
N SER A 133 19.07 -32.18 16.08
CA SER A 133 18.95 -32.73 17.43
C SER A 133 20.27 -32.91 18.20
N LEU A 134 21.42 -32.95 17.53
CA LEU A 134 22.74 -33.08 18.18
C LEU A 134 23.28 -31.74 18.66
N LEU A 135 22.97 -30.67 17.93
CA LEU A 135 23.39 -29.31 18.22
C LEU A 135 22.31 -28.50 18.94
N GLU A 136 21.11 -29.08 19.09
CA GLU A 136 19.92 -28.44 19.65
C GLU A 136 19.60 -27.09 18.99
N GLN A 137 19.82 -27.00 17.68
CA GLN A 137 19.64 -25.78 16.90
C GLN A 137 19.04 -26.09 15.52
N TRP A 138 18.40 -25.09 14.92
CA TRP A 138 17.94 -25.15 13.55
C TRP A 138 19.06 -24.73 12.59
N GLU A 139 19.21 -25.43 11.47
CA GLU A 139 20.25 -25.16 10.48
C GLU A 139 19.76 -25.40 9.05
N CYS A 140 20.47 -24.78 8.10
CA CYS A 140 20.23 -24.96 6.68
C CYS A 140 20.99 -26.19 6.16
N ASN A 141 20.26 -27.26 5.87
CA ASN A 141 20.81 -28.53 5.41
C ASN A 141 20.77 -28.63 3.89
N PRO A 142 21.94 -28.65 3.21
CA PRO A 142 21.96 -28.89 1.78
C PRO A 142 21.69 -30.36 1.47
N TYR A 143 21.00 -30.60 0.35
CA TYR A 143 20.74 -31.94 -0.19
C TYR A 143 21.49 -32.13 -1.51
N PRO A 144 22.77 -32.58 -1.49
CA PRO A 144 23.60 -32.64 -2.68
C PRO A 144 22.99 -33.50 -3.79
N GLY A 145 22.99 -32.98 -5.01
CA GLY A 145 22.45 -33.66 -6.19
C GLY A 145 20.93 -33.57 -6.33
N GLN A 146 20.25 -32.87 -5.44
CA GLN A 146 18.84 -32.54 -5.54
C GLN A 146 18.66 -31.05 -5.87
N PHE A 147 17.64 -30.76 -6.67
CA PHE A 147 17.25 -29.40 -7.02
C PHE A 147 15.92 -29.08 -6.37
N ASP A 148 15.75 -27.81 -5.98
CA ASP A 148 14.50 -27.31 -5.46
C ASP A 148 13.43 -27.32 -6.56
N PRO A 149 12.37 -28.14 -6.45
CA PRO A 149 11.34 -28.20 -7.48
C PRO A 149 10.54 -26.89 -7.60
N ASN A 150 10.56 -26.04 -6.57
CA ASN A 150 9.87 -24.76 -6.54
C ASN A 150 10.75 -23.59 -6.98
N GLY A 151 12.06 -23.80 -7.13
CA GLY A 151 13.01 -22.72 -7.35
C GLY A 151 12.90 -21.65 -6.26
N TYR A 152 12.62 -20.40 -6.64
CA TYR A 152 12.27 -19.32 -5.68
C TYR A 152 10.77 -19.03 -5.61
N GLY A 153 9.92 -19.89 -6.17
CA GLY A 153 8.47 -19.78 -6.02
C GLY A 153 8.00 -19.99 -4.57
N ILE A 154 8.78 -20.75 -3.79
CA ILE A 154 8.74 -20.75 -2.32
C ILE A 154 10.07 -20.19 -1.83
N ILE A 155 10.06 -19.11 -1.06
CA ILE A 155 11.30 -18.53 -0.53
C ILE A 155 11.44 -18.89 0.96
N GLY A 156 12.46 -19.69 1.27
CA GLY A 156 12.83 -20.04 2.63
C GLY A 156 13.97 -19.20 3.21
N ARG A 157 14.16 -19.29 4.53
CA ARG A 157 15.21 -18.56 5.27
C ARG A 157 16.62 -18.90 4.75
N CYS A 158 16.82 -20.13 4.30
CA CYS A 158 18.10 -20.61 3.77
C CYS A 158 18.43 -20.09 2.36
N GLN A 159 17.44 -19.58 1.64
CA GLN A 159 17.57 -19.19 0.23
C GLN A 159 17.48 -17.68 0.02
N ILE A 160 16.95 -16.93 0.97
CA ILE A 160 16.60 -15.51 0.81
C ILE A 160 17.78 -14.62 0.36
N SER A 161 18.96 -14.78 0.95
CA SER A 161 20.15 -14.02 0.56
C SER A 161 20.59 -14.35 -0.88
N ASN A 162 20.49 -15.62 -1.28
CA ASN A 162 20.79 -16.04 -2.66
C ASN A 162 19.75 -15.51 -3.64
N PHE A 163 18.47 -15.51 -3.24
CA PHE A 163 17.38 -14.93 -4.01
C PHE A 163 17.64 -13.45 -4.30
N PHE A 164 17.92 -12.62 -3.28
CA PHE A 164 18.17 -11.20 -3.49
C PHE A 164 19.38 -10.95 -4.40
N ASN A 165 20.45 -11.73 -4.28
CA ASN A 165 21.60 -11.61 -5.17
C ASN A 165 21.25 -11.97 -6.62
N TRP A 166 20.48 -13.04 -6.82
CA TRP A 166 20.00 -13.45 -8.13
C TRP A 166 19.07 -12.40 -8.74
N ALA A 167 18.08 -11.92 -7.99
CA ALA A 167 17.11 -10.93 -8.43
C ALA A 167 17.77 -9.58 -8.74
N ASN A 168 18.71 -9.11 -7.92
CA ASN A 168 19.44 -7.86 -8.15
C ASN A 168 20.24 -7.90 -9.47
N THR A 169 20.68 -9.08 -9.90
CA THR A 169 21.49 -9.25 -11.12
C THR A 169 20.64 -9.34 -12.39
N HIS A 170 19.42 -9.89 -12.30
CA HIS A 170 18.63 -10.27 -13.47
C HIS A 170 17.27 -9.55 -13.58
N PHE A 171 16.67 -9.20 -12.45
CA PHE A 171 15.27 -8.78 -12.35
C PHE A 171 15.13 -7.63 -11.37
N LYS A 172 15.77 -6.50 -11.69
CA LYS A 172 15.69 -5.26 -10.92
C LYS A 172 15.32 -4.11 -11.85
N HIS A 173 14.24 -3.42 -11.51
CA HIS A 173 13.92 -2.12 -12.08
C HIS A 173 14.82 -1.08 -11.40
N PRO A 174 15.69 -0.36 -12.14
CA PRO A 174 16.78 0.42 -11.56
C PRO A 174 16.33 1.68 -10.81
N ASN A 175 15.13 2.17 -11.10
CA ASN A 175 14.54 3.37 -10.51
C ASN A 175 13.21 3.09 -9.80
N ALA A 176 13.15 1.99 -9.04
CA ALA A 176 11.99 1.64 -8.22
C ALA A 176 12.37 0.80 -7.00
N LEU A 177 11.48 0.80 -6.00
CA LEU A 177 11.36 -0.25 -5.01
C LEU A 177 10.86 -1.52 -5.72
N ASN A 178 11.67 -2.57 -5.67
CA ASN A 178 11.40 -3.85 -6.32
C ASN A 178 10.78 -4.82 -5.33
N ILE A 179 9.50 -5.10 -5.53
CA ILE A 179 8.71 -5.96 -4.67
C ILE A 179 8.55 -7.33 -5.32
N TYR A 180 9.12 -8.36 -4.72
CA TYR A 180 9.04 -9.73 -5.21
C TYR A 180 7.95 -10.50 -4.46
N VAL A 181 7.01 -11.05 -5.21
CA VAL A 181 5.84 -11.74 -4.67
C VAL A 181 5.94 -13.23 -5.06
N PRO A 182 6.42 -14.10 -4.16
CA PRO A 182 6.35 -15.55 -4.34
C PRO A 182 4.95 -16.06 -3.97
N TYR A 183 4.60 -17.27 -4.41
CA TYR A 183 3.33 -17.87 -4.01
C TYR A 183 3.36 -18.41 -2.58
N ALA A 184 4.55 -18.66 -2.01
CA ALA A 184 4.72 -18.95 -0.60
C ALA A 184 6.10 -18.51 -0.07
N SER A 185 6.20 -18.39 1.25
CA SER A 185 7.46 -18.14 1.98
C SER A 185 7.35 -18.68 3.41
N GLU A 186 8.50 -18.96 4.03
CA GLU A 186 8.62 -19.41 5.43
C GLU A 186 8.48 -18.28 6.48
N PHE A 187 8.27 -17.06 6.00
CA PHE A 187 8.17 -15.81 6.75
C PHE A 187 7.05 -14.95 6.16
N GLY A 188 6.60 -13.91 6.86
CA GLY A 188 5.59 -12.96 6.36
C GLY A 188 6.13 -12.20 5.14
N GLY A 189 7.30 -11.60 5.31
CA GLY A 189 8.08 -11.00 4.22
C GLY A 189 9.52 -10.75 4.67
N ALA A 190 10.27 -10.03 3.86
CA ALA A 190 11.63 -9.61 4.17
C ALA A 190 12.07 -8.48 3.23
N ALA A 191 12.66 -7.42 3.76
CA ALA A 191 13.57 -6.57 3.01
C ALA A 191 14.94 -7.28 2.83
N ARG A 192 15.68 -6.92 1.77
CA ARG A 192 17.07 -7.38 1.58
C ARG A 192 18.00 -6.93 2.73
N GLY A 193 17.63 -5.85 3.38
CA GLY A 193 18.25 -5.26 4.55
C GLY A 193 17.55 -3.94 4.88
N VAL A 194 17.93 -3.34 6.01
CA VAL A 194 17.42 -2.03 6.42
C VAL A 194 17.98 -0.94 5.52
N GLY A 195 17.09 -0.17 4.88
CA GLY A 195 17.46 0.77 3.82
C GLY A 195 17.80 0.03 2.52
N SER A 196 16.78 -0.41 1.78
CA SER A 196 16.95 -1.20 0.56
C SER A 196 15.78 -1.01 -0.39
N ASN A 197 16.06 -0.96 -1.70
CA ASN A 197 15.03 -0.92 -2.74
C ASN A 197 14.55 -2.32 -3.19
N MET A 198 14.71 -3.36 -2.36
CA MET A 198 14.33 -4.73 -2.67
C MET A 198 13.67 -5.40 -1.47
N LEU A 199 12.48 -5.98 -1.69
CA LEU A 199 11.71 -6.69 -0.68
C LEU A 199 11.02 -7.93 -1.25
N VAL A 200 10.89 -8.98 -0.45
CA VAL A 200 10.01 -10.13 -0.67
C VAL A 200 8.81 -9.96 0.25
N MET A 201 7.60 -10.14 -0.26
CA MET A 201 6.42 -10.03 0.60
C MET A 201 5.26 -10.91 0.12
N LYS A 202 4.52 -11.45 1.10
CA LYS A 202 3.13 -11.85 0.91
C LYS A 202 2.28 -10.59 0.86
N ILE A 203 1.33 -10.53 -0.08
CA ILE A 203 0.44 -9.39 -0.21
C ILE A 203 -0.65 -9.51 0.88
N ASP A 204 -0.34 -8.99 2.06
CA ASP A 204 -1.29 -8.71 3.14
C ASP A 204 -0.97 -7.37 3.79
N LYS A 205 -1.98 -6.67 4.34
CA LYS A 205 -1.85 -5.28 4.77
C LYS A 205 -0.70 -5.07 5.77
N LEU A 206 -0.68 -5.81 6.89
CA LEU A 206 0.22 -5.50 8.00
C LEU A 206 1.67 -5.90 7.71
N THR A 207 1.88 -7.06 7.07
CA THR A 207 3.21 -7.49 6.63
C THR A 207 3.78 -6.52 5.59
N THR A 208 2.94 -6.04 4.67
CA THR A 208 3.36 -5.04 3.66
C THR A 208 3.92 -3.79 4.32
N LEU A 209 3.25 -3.25 5.34
CA LEU A 209 3.70 -2.06 6.05
C LEU A 209 5.02 -2.32 6.79
N HIS A 210 5.13 -3.47 7.46
CA HIS A 210 6.30 -3.84 8.25
C HIS A 210 7.56 -3.96 7.40
N GLU A 211 7.48 -4.71 6.31
CA GLU A 211 8.62 -4.91 5.43
C GLU A 211 8.97 -3.64 4.65
N MET A 212 7.97 -2.82 4.31
CA MET A 212 8.25 -1.48 3.78
C MET A 212 8.99 -0.62 4.81
N GLY A 213 8.61 -0.68 6.10
CA GLY A 213 9.34 -0.02 7.18
C GLY A 213 10.82 -0.37 7.18
N HIS A 214 11.16 -1.66 7.08
CA HIS A 214 12.54 -2.11 6.94
C HIS A 214 13.22 -1.57 5.69
N ALA A 215 12.59 -1.70 4.53
CA ALA A 215 13.12 -1.16 3.28
C ALA A 215 13.39 0.34 3.36
N LEU A 216 12.58 1.08 4.11
CA LEU A 216 12.72 2.52 4.31
C LEU A 216 13.66 2.90 5.48
N GLY A 217 14.25 1.96 6.21
CA GLY A 217 15.30 2.27 7.20
C GLY A 217 14.94 1.99 8.66
N LEU A 218 13.80 1.33 8.93
CA LEU A 218 13.42 0.96 10.28
C LEU A 218 14.00 -0.40 10.68
N HIS A 219 14.45 -0.50 11.92
CA HIS A 219 14.74 -1.77 12.57
C HIS A 219 13.51 -2.24 13.34
N HIS A 220 13.53 -3.49 13.80
CA HIS A 220 12.61 -3.89 14.86
C HIS A 220 12.86 -3.06 16.12
N THR A 221 11.81 -2.66 16.85
CA THR A 221 11.96 -1.80 18.05
C THR A 221 12.92 -2.40 19.09
N ARG A 222 12.97 -3.74 19.14
CA ARG A 222 13.70 -4.53 20.14
C ARG A 222 15.18 -4.71 19.91
N ALA A 223 15.66 -4.48 18.68
CA ALA A 223 17.05 -4.72 18.27
C ALA A 223 17.27 -4.35 16.79
N LYS A 224 18.54 -4.08 16.43
CA LYS A 224 19.04 -4.01 15.04
C LYS A 224 19.03 -5.35 14.30
N GLY A 225 18.34 -6.35 14.81
CA GLY A 225 18.45 -7.73 14.40
C GLY A 225 17.16 -8.47 14.75
N ASN A 226 17.00 -9.66 14.18
CA ASN A 226 15.87 -10.53 14.54
C ASN A 226 15.91 -11.05 16.00
N GLY A 227 16.91 -10.65 16.79
CA GLY A 227 17.11 -11.05 18.18
C GLY A 227 16.36 -10.19 19.20
N CYS A 228 16.83 -10.26 20.43
CA CYS A 228 16.40 -9.44 21.57
C CYS A 228 17.64 -8.67 22.07
N SER A 229 17.47 -7.43 22.52
CA SER A 229 18.57 -6.59 23.03
C SER A 229 18.12 -5.84 24.29
N ASP A 230 18.98 -5.74 25.29
CA ASP A 230 18.78 -4.96 26.52
C ASP A 230 19.74 -3.76 26.59
N MET A 231 20.25 -3.35 25.44
CA MET A 231 21.31 -2.35 25.32
C MET A 231 20.76 -0.92 25.32
N GLU A 232 19.54 -0.69 24.84
CA GLU A 232 18.93 0.63 24.92
C GLU A 232 18.49 0.96 26.35
N HIS A 233 18.94 2.09 26.86
CA HIS A 233 18.57 2.55 28.19
C HIS A 233 17.22 3.24 28.18
N THR A 234 16.47 3.13 29.27
CA THR A 234 15.14 3.74 29.38
C THR A 234 15.13 5.27 29.32
N THR A 235 16.26 5.93 29.63
CA THR A 235 16.29 7.38 29.75
C THR A 235 16.12 8.07 28.39
N ARG A 236 15.07 8.89 28.27
CA ARG A 236 14.77 9.69 27.08
C ARG A 236 15.32 11.11 27.13
N THR A 237 16.11 11.43 28.16
CA THR A 237 16.64 12.77 28.39
C THR A 237 18.09 12.87 27.90
N LYS A 238 18.29 13.43 26.70
CA LYS A 238 19.63 13.61 26.11
C LYS A 238 20.55 14.55 26.90
N TYR A 239 20.00 15.63 27.47
CA TYR A 239 20.77 16.62 28.22
C TYR A 239 20.23 16.76 29.64
N LEU A 240 21.14 16.72 30.62
CA LEU A 240 20.82 17.01 32.01
C LEU A 240 20.45 18.49 32.19
N LEU A 241 19.80 18.85 33.30
CA LEU A 241 19.36 20.23 33.60
C LEU A 241 20.48 21.27 33.56
N ASN A 242 21.73 20.86 33.76
CA ASN A 242 22.93 21.71 33.69
C ASN A 242 23.48 21.88 32.26
N GLY A 243 22.83 21.28 31.25
CA GLY A 243 23.23 21.30 29.84
C GLY A 243 24.30 20.28 29.45
N SER A 244 24.82 19.46 30.36
CA SER A 244 25.75 18.38 30.00
C SER A 244 25.00 17.18 29.39
N LEU A 245 25.67 16.43 28.51
CA LEU A 245 25.15 15.17 27.98
C LEU A 245 24.80 14.21 29.13
N ASN A 246 23.64 13.57 29.04
CA ASN A 246 23.29 12.45 29.90
C ASN A 246 24.01 11.21 29.38
N LEU A 247 24.92 10.63 30.18
CA LEU A 247 25.71 9.46 29.76
C LEU A 247 24.86 8.20 29.65
N ASP A 248 23.70 8.19 30.28
CA ASP A 248 22.77 7.07 30.22
C ASP A 248 21.88 7.17 28.96
N PHE A 249 21.86 8.29 28.22
CA PHE A 249 21.07 8.39 26.99
C PHE A 249 21.81 7.76 25.81
N ASN A 250 21.22 6.73 25.20
CA ASN A 250 21.80 6.04 24.04
C ASN A 250 20.80 5.65 22.93
N ALA A 251 19.53 6.08 23.01
CA ALA A 251 18.47 5.79 22.03
C ALA A 251 18.79 6.19 20.58
N GLU A 252 19.77 7.08 20.34
CA GLU A 252 20.23 7.42 18.98
C GLU A 252 21.17 6.36 18.35
N THR A 253 21.62 5.40 19.15
CA THR A 253 22.71 4.47 18.78
C THR A 253 22.47 3.02 19.22
N ALA A 254 21.59 2.79 20.18
CA ALA A 254 21.17 1.48 20.62
C ALA A 254 19.92 1.03 19.87
N ASP A 255 19.77 -0.29 19.74
CA ASP A 255 18.58 -0.97 19.24
C ASP A 255 17.99 -0.36 17.96
N ASP A 256 16.74 0.11 17.96
CA ASP A 256 16.11 0.59 16.72
C ASP A 256 16.58 1.99 16.26
N GLU A 257 17.36 2.66 17.11
CA GLU A 257 17.92 3.98 16.92
C GLU A 257 16.87 5.07 16.68
N VAL A 258 15.72 4.93 17.35
CA VAL A 258 14.62 5.89 17.34
C VAL A 258 14.34 6.38 18.76
N VAL A 259 14.26 7.70 18.94
CA VAL A 259 14.19 8.29 20.29
C VAL A 259 12.82 8.12 20.94
N ASP A 260 11.74 8.09 20.17
CA ASP A 260 10.35 8.04 20.65
C ASP A 260 9.71 6.65 20.64
N THR A 261 10.49 5.60 20.39
CA THR A 261 10.13 4.21 20.69
C THR A 261 10.68 3.85 22.07
N ALA A 262 9.96 3.06 22.85
CA ALA A 262 10.48 2.57 24.13
C ALA A 262 11.57 1.52 23.93
N ALA A 263 12.52 1.49 24.86
CA ALA A 263 13.49 0.41 24.97
C ALA A 263 12.72 -0.85 25.34
N ASN A 264 12.85 -1.90 24.56
CA ASN A 264 12.20 -3.18 24.83
C ASN A 264 13.11 -4.35 24.46
N THR A 265 13.16 -5.38 25.31
CA THR A 265 14.05 -6.51 25.04
C THR A 265 13.46 -7.48 24.04
N CYS A 266 12.19 -7.87 24.24
CA CYS A 266 11.35 -8.57 23.24
C CYS A 266 10.07 -9.07 23.91
N TYR A 267 8.91 -8.78 23.30
CA TYR A 267 7.61 -9.25 23.77
C TYR A 267 7.39 -10.73 23.47
N ARG A 268 7.97 -11.22 22.37
CA ARG A 268 7.88 -12.59 21.92
C ARG A 268 8.94 -13.46 22.59
N LYS A 269 8.53 -14.62 23.13
CA LYS A 269 9.44 -15.67 23.59
C LYS A 269 9.13 -17.00 22.89
N THR A 270 10.11 -17.88 22.82
CA THR A 270 9.91 -19.25 22.32
C THR A 270 9.51 -20.17 23.47
N GLY A 271 8.30 -20.73 23.39
CA GLY A 271 7.79 -21.67 24.36
C GLY A 271 8.41 -23.07 24.25
N PRO A 272 8.12 -23.98 25.20
CA PRO A 272 8.75 -25.31 25.28
C PRO A 272 8.58 -26.21 24.05
N ASN A 273 7.59 -25.94 23.21
CA ASN A 273 7.29 -26.70 21.99
C ASN A 273 7.69 -25.96 20.70
N GLY A 274 8.51 -24.91 20.79
CA GLY A 274 8.89 -24.07 19.65
C GLY A 274 7.81 -23.09 19.20
N GLN A 275 6.69 -22.99 19.91
CA GLN A 275 5.62 -22.04 19.63
C GLN A 275 5.98 -20.65 20.17
N SER A 276 5.67 -19.59 19.42
CA SER A 276 5.70 -18.21 19.91
C SER A 276 4.70 -18.00 21.05
N ILE A 277 5.17 -17.46 22.16
CA ILE A 277 4.36 -17.04 23.32
C ILE A 277 4.65 -15.58 23.64
N TYR A 278 3.65 -14.87 24.17
CA TYR A 278 3.76 -13.47 24.59
C TYR A 278 3.39 -13.37 26.08
N PRO A 279 4.32 -13.72 26.98
CA PRO A 279 4.00 -13.94 28.40
C PRO A 279 3.51 -12.69 29.13
N TYR A 280 3.79 -11.51 28.58
CA TYR A 280 3.50 -10.21 29.20
C TYR A 280 2.51 -9.36 28.42
N ILE A 281 1.95 -9.87 27.31
CA ILE A 281 0.95 -9.16 26.52
C ILE A 281 -0.42 -9.79 26.77
N ASP A 282 -1.40 -8.99 27.18
CA ASP A 282 -2.80 -9.41 27.18
C ASP A 282 -3.44 -9.12 25.82
N TYR A 283 -3.54 -10.16 24.98
CA TYR A 283 -4.16 -10.13 23.65
C TYR A 283 -5.39 -11.08 23.56
N GLY A 284 -5.97 -11.46 24.70
CA GLY A 284 -7.05 -12.46 24.81
C GLY A 284 -8.47 -11.96 24.53
N THR A 285 -9.37 -12.87 24.13
CA THR A 285 -10.70 -12.60 23.51
C THR A 285 -11.77 -11.91 24.38
N SER A 286 -11.49 -11.57 25.63
CA SER A 286 -12.48 -10.95 26.54
C SER A 286 -12.06 -9.62 27.16
N SER A 287 -10.80 -9.20 26.99
CA SER A 287 -10.26 -7.91 27.46
C SER A 287 -9.11 -7.36 26.59
N GLY A 288 -8.75 -8.03 25.49
CA GLY A 288 -7.51 -7.81 24.74
C GLY A 288 -7.36 -6.41 24.13
N ASP A 289 -6.93 -5.48 24.96
CA ASP A 289 -6.54 -4.12 24.61
C ASP A 289 -5.04 -4.04 24.29
N CYS A 290 -4.37 -5.17 24.03
CA CYS A 290 -2.93 -5.23 23.73
C CYS A 290 -2.10 -4.50 24.78
N LEU A 291 -2.33 -4.87 26.05
CA LEU A 291 -1.70 -4.24 27.21
C LEU A 291 -0.46 -5.02 27.62
N TYR A 292 0.62 -4.27 27.90
CA TYR A 292 1.81 -4.81 28.55
C TYR A 292 1.58 -4.95 30.06
N THR A 293 1.91 -6.11 30.61
CA THR A 293 1.73 -6.47 32.03
C THR A 293 3.02 -6.97 32.69
N GLY A 294 4.13 -6.90 31.94
CA GLY A 294 5.44 -7.38 32.37
C GLY A 294 6.24 -6.37 33.16
N MET A 295 7.46 -6.78 33.50
CA MET A 295 8.54 -5.92 33.94
C MET A 295 9.79 -6.36 33.17
N GLU A 296 10.42 -5.43 32.47
CA GLU A 296 11.69 -5.60 31.78
C GLU A 296 12.67 -4.54 32.30
N GLU A 297 13.96 -4.83 32.25
CA GLU A 297 15.04 -3.95 32.72
C GLU A 297 16.13 -3.85 31.64
N ASP A 298 16.84 -2.72 31.60
CA ASP A 298 18.06 -2.55 30.80
C ASP A 298 19.28 -3.25 31.41
N GLU A 299 20.42 -3.20 30.69
CA GLU A 299 21.68 -3.81 31.13
C GLU A 299 22.22 -3.28 32.49
N ILE A 300 21.70 -2.14 32.99
CA ILE A 300 22.05 -1.56 34.30
C ILE A 300 20.95 -1.73 35.36
N GLY A 301 19.88 -2.47 35.05
CA GLY A 301 18.81 -2.84 35.99
C GLY A 301 17.74 -1.76 36.19
N VAL A 302 17.54 -0.87 35.23
CA VAL A 302 16.46 0.12 35.27
C VAL A 302 15.26 -0.41 34.49
N GLU A 303 14.08 -0.42 35.12
CA GLU A 303 12.86 -0.91 34.50
C GLU A 303 12.43 -0.07 33.28
N TYR A 304 11.96 -0.75 32.23
CA TYR A 304 11.37 -0.11 31.05
C TYR A 304 9.94 0.35 31.30
N GLU A 305 9.62 1.56 30.82
CA GLU A 305 8.24 2.03 30.71
C GLU A 305 7.72 1.69 29.30
N ILE A 306 6.89 0.64 29.21
CA ILE A 306 6.26 0.21 27.96
C ILE A 306 4.82 0.76 27.89
N SER A 307 4.54 1.57 26.87
CA SER A 307 3.21 2.10 26.57
C SER A 307 2.39 1.16 25.69
N HIS A 308 1.11 1.50 25.45
CA HIS A 308 0.28 0.75 24.51
C HIS A 308 0.80 0.91 23.08
N GLU A 309 1.21 2.11 22.71
CA GLU A 309 1.78 2.50 21.42
C GLU A 309 3.03 1.66 21.08
N ASP A 310 3.86 1.32 22.07
CA ASP A 310 5.04 0.47 21.87
C ASP A 310 4.67 -0.99 21.55
N VAL A 311 3.55 -1.48 22.11
CA VAL A 311 3.05 -2.84 21.86
C VAL A 311 2.39 -2.94 20.49
N ILE A 312 1.63 -1.92 20.08
CA ILE A 312 0.90 -1.93 18.80
C ILE A 312 1.76 -1.43 17.62
N ASN A 313 2.98 -0.96 17.88
CA ASN A 313 3.91 -0.51 16.85
C ASN A 313 4.12 -1.60 15.80
N ASN A 314 4.02 -1.21 14.53
CA ASN A 314 4.12 -2.12 13.40
C ASN A 314 5.49 -2.79 13.34
N MET A 315 6.55 -2.15 13.85
CA MET A 315 7.92 -2.69 13.93
C MET A 315 8.21 -3.49 15.21
N SER A 316 7.21 -3.66 16.11
CA SER A 316 7.37 -4.48 17.31
C SER A 316 7.34 -5.98 16.98
N ASP A 317 7.73 -6.82 17.94
CA ASP A 317 7.54 -8.27 17.85
C ASP A 317 6.27 -8.77 18.53
N ALA A 318 5.37 -7.89 19.00
CA ALA A 318 4.06 -8.26 19.54
C ALA A 318 3.08 -8.54 18.39
N TYR A 319 3.43 -9.46 17.49
CA TYR A 319 2.70 -9.72 16.24
C TYR A 319 1.17 -9.85 16.36
N PRO A 320 0.58 -10.48 17.41
CA PRO A 320 -0.87 -10.54 17.58
C PRO A 320 -1.56 -9.18 17.83
N CYS A 321 -0.77 -8.18 18.21
CA CYS A 321 -1.18 -6.83 18.59
C CYS A 321 -0.71 -5.75 17.62
N ALA A 322 0.18 -6.09 16.68
CA ALA A 322 0.71 -5.13 15.73
C ALA A 322 -0.43 -4.50 14.91
N THR A 323 -0.37 -3.18 14.77
CA THR A 323 -1.31 -2.39 13.97
C THR A 323 -0.56 -1.65 12.86
N ASP A 324 -1.19 -0.69 12.20
CA ASP A 324 -0.56 0.26 11.30
C ASP A 324 -0.02 1.51 12.03
N TYR A 325 0.38 1.37 13.30
CA TYR A 325 1.01 2.44 14.08
C TYR A 325 2.53 2.47 13.88
N ILE A 326 3.06 3.65 13.58
CA ILE A 326 4.50 3.98 13.48
C ILE A 326 4.67 5.38 14.09
N THR A 327 5.76 5.63 14.81
CA THR A 327 6.01 6.91 15.52
C THR A 327 6.46 8.03 14.57
N ALA A 328 6.50 9.27 15.06
CA ALA A 328 7.03 10.39 14.30
C ALA A 328 8.55 10.26 14.08
N GLY A 329 9.28 9.79 15.09
CA GLY A 329 10.72 9.52 14.97
C GLY A 329 11.04 8.43 13.95
N GLN A 330 10.24 7.37 13.89
CA GLN A 330 10.33 6.38 12.81
C GLN A 330 10.03 7.02 11.43
N GLY A 331 9.03 7.91 11.35
CA GLY A 331 8.74 8.71 10.17
C GLY A 331 9.94 9.52 9.67
N HIS A 332 10.60 10.27 10.55
CA HIS A 332 11.81 11.04 10.22
C HIS A 332 12.95 10.12 9.76
N ARG A 333 13.18 9.02 10.48
CA ARG A 333 14.20 8.03 10.12
C ARG A 333 13.99 7.47 8.71
N MET A 334 12.74 7.18 8.34
CA MET A 334 12.42 6.73 6.98
C MET A 334 12.75 7.78 5.92
N ARG A 335 12.31 9.03 6.13
CA ARG A 335 12.55 10.14 5.20
C ARG A 335 14.04 10.40 5.00
N GLU A 336 14.77 10.46 6.10
CA GLU A 336 16.22 10.68 6.11
C GLU A 336 16.97 9.54 5.43
N THR A 337 16.53 8.29 5.62
CA THR A 337 17.12 7.12 4.95
C THR A 337 16.86 7.14 3.45
N ILE A 338 15.64 7.48 3.00
CA ILE A 338 15.31 7.60 1.57
C ILE A 338 16.26 8.58 0.85
N GLN A 339 16.53 9.71 1.48
CA GLN A 339 17.34 10.78 0.89
C GLN A 339 18.84 10.50 0.87
N GLN A 340 19.31 9.52 1.64
CA GLN A 340 20.74 9.25 1.86
C GLN A 340 21.19 7.90 1.32
N ASP A 341 20.33 6.90 1.38
CA ASP A 341 20.63 5.58 0.88
C ASP A 341 20.66 5.57 -0.66
N PRO A 342 21.75 5.13 -1.31
CA PRO A 342 21.84 5.14 -2.76
C PRO A 342 20.80 4.28 -3.47
N ASP A 343 20.42 3.13 -2.88
CA ASP A 343 19.42 2.24 -3.45
C ASP A 343 18.03 2.90 -3.39
N LEU A 344 17.67 3.57 -2.28
CA LEU A 344 16.39 4.29 -2.16
C LEU A 344 16.35 5.60 -2.95
N THR A 345 17.44 6.36 -2.95
CA THR A 345 17.56 7.59 -3.77
C THR A 345 17.37 7.26 -5.25
N SER A 346 17.88 6.11 -5.71
CA SER A 346 17.65 5.66 -7.09
C SER A 346 16.19 5.33 -7.39
N ALA A 347 15.42 4.90 -6.39
CA ALA A 347 14.00 4.60 -6.50
C ALA A 347 13.08 5.83 -6.47
N MET A 348 13.61 7.01 -6.12
CA MET A 348 12.82 8.25 -6.16
C MET A 348 12.38 8.57 -7.59
N ASN A 349 11.12 8.99 -7.71
CA ASN A 349 10.57 9.44 -8.97
C ASN A 349 11.17 10.79 -9.36
N VAL A 350 11.74 10.88 -10.57
CA VAL A 350 12.42 12.09 -11.07
C VAL A 350 11.47 13.27 -11.28
N ASP A 351 10.19 13.02 -11.52
CA ASP A 351 9.15 14.04 -11.67
C ASP A 351 8.48 14.37 -10.32
N GLY A 352 8.90 13.69 -9.24
CA GLY A 352 8.41 13.89 -7.88
C GLY A 352 6.88 13.84 -7.81
N ILE A 353 6.29 14.84 -7.14
CA ILE A 353 4.84 14.96 -6.97
C ILE A 353 4.07 14.99 -8.29
N ALA A 354 4.67 15.44 -9.41
CA ALA A 354 3.98 15.50 -10.69
C ALA A 354 3.58 14.10 -11.20
N SER A 355 4.39 13.08 -10.91
CA SER A 355 4.11 11.70 -11.31
C SER A 355 2.85 11.10 -10.68
N LEU A 356 2.43 11.61 -9.51
CA LEU A 356 1.20 11.17 -8.85
C LEU A 356 -0.06 11.62 -9.60
N PHE A 357 0.06 12.63 -10.48
CA PHE A 357 -1.02 13.13 -11.31
C PHE A 357 -1.07 12.48 -12.71
N GLU A 358 -0.24 11.48 -12.95
CA GLU A 358 -0.27 10.68 -14.18
C GLU A 358 -1.03 9.37 -13.93
N PRO A 359 -1.84 8.89 -14.90
CA PRO A 359 -2.45 7.58 -14.79
C PRO A 359 -1.39 6.48 -14.75
N TYR A 360 -1.68 5.36 -14.08
CA TYR A 360 -0.82 4.18 -14.10
C TYR A 360 -1.08 3.30 -15.32
N ALA A 361 -2.30 3.36 -15.87
CA ALA A 361 -2.74 2.63 -17.05
C ALA A 361 -3.74 3.46 -17.86
N GLY A 362 -3.97 3.07 -19.12
CA GLY A 362 -4.84 3.82 -20.03
C GLY A 362 -4.14 5.01 -20.69
N ALA A 363 -4.88 5.77 -21.50
CA ALA A 363 -4.33 6.89 -22.25
C ALA A 363 -5.35 8.01 -22.48
N TYR A 364 -4.85 9.24 -22.61
CA TYR A 364 -5.62 10.36 -23.14
C TYR A 364 -5.44 10.38 -24.66
N ASP A 365 -6.52 10.20 -25.41
CA ASP A 365 -6.52 10.34 -26.87
C ASP A 365 -7.37 11.56 -27.29
N PRO A 366 -6.77 12.57 -27.95
CA PRO A 366 -7.51 13.74 -28.40
C PRO A 366 -8.52 13.43 -29.53
N ASP A 367 -8.25 12.38 -30.32
CA ASP A 367 -8.95 11.99 -31.55
C ASP A 367 -9.96 10.83 -31.36
N ALA A 368 -10.01 10.21 -30.18
CA ALA A 368 -10.90 9.09 -29.89
C ALA A 368 -12.38 9.51 -29.99
N ASN A 369 -13.02 9.14 -31.09
CA ASN A 369 -14.48 9.24 -31.29
C ASN A 369 -15.20 7.93 -30.94
N ASP A 370 -14.50 6.96 -30.34
CA ASP A 370 -15.01 5.63 -30.00
C ASP A 370 -14.32 5.07 -28.72
N PRO A 371 -15.04 4.96 -27.59
CA PRO A 371 -14.51 4.43 -26.34
C PRO A 371 -14.25 2.91 -26.35
N GLU A 372 -14.78 2.14 -27.31
CA GLU A 372 -14.46 0.69 -27.38
C GLU A 372 -12.99 0.44 -27.78
N THR A 373 -12.27 1.45 -28.26
CA THR A 373 -10.90 1.33 -28.75
C THR A 373 -9.83 1.89 -27.80
N TYR A 374 -10.22 2.62 -26.74
CA TYR A 374 -9.26 3.31 -25.86
C TYR A 374 -9.54 3.08 -24.37
N PRO A 375 -8.60 2.46 -23.63
CA PRO A 375 -8.73 2.30 -22.19
C PRO A 375 -8.66 3.66 -21.49
N LEU A 376 -9.66 3.93 -20.63
CA LEU A 376 -9.74 5.14 -19.81
C LEU A 376 -8.46 5.33 -18.98
N PRO A 377 -8.01 6.58 -18.74
CA PRO A 377 -6.86 6.85 -17.89
C PRO A 377 -7.20 6.48 -16.43
N LEU A 378 -6.58 5.42 -15.94
CA LEU A 378 -6.78 4.87 -14.60
C LEU A 378 -5.71 5.41 -13.64
N PHE A 379 -6.16 5.83 -12.48
CA PHE A 379 -5.34 6.38 -11.41
C PHE A 379 -5.24 5.38 -10.27
N GLN A 380 -4.09 5.35 -9.61
CA GLN A 380 -3.84 4.38 -8.54
C GLN A 380 -4.69 4.72 -7.30
N PRO A 381 -5.11 3.71 -6.52
CA PRO A 381 -5.80 3.91 -5.25
C PRO A 381 -4.86 4.43 -4.15
N GLY A 382 -5.42 4.72 -2.97
CA GLY A 382 -4.69 5.19 -1.79
C GLY A 382 -4.61 6.70 -1.62
N PHE A 383 -5.33 7.46 -2.44
CA PHE A 383 -5.43 8.92 -2.36
C PHE A 383 -6.89 9.38 -2.36
N ASP A 384 -7.16 10.47 -1.64
CA ASP A 384 -8.44 11.17 -1.78
C ASP A 384 -8.34 12.10 -2.99
N TYR A 385 -8.94 11.68 -4.10
CA TYR A 385 -9.01 12.48 -5.32
C TYR A 385 -10.21 13.40 -5.28
N ILE A 386 -9.97 14.68 -5.56
CA ILE A 386 -11.00 15.69 -5.74
C ILE A 386 -10.89 16.21 -7.17
N PHE A 387 -11.75 15.72 -8.05
CA PHE A 387 -11.84 16.18 -9.43
C PHE A 387 -12.69 17.44 -9.50
N ARG A 388 -12.03 18.59 -9.54
CA ARG A 388 -12.68 19.90 -9.54
C ARG A 388 -13.09 20.29 -10.96
N PRO A 389 -14.28 20.88 -11.16
CA PRO A 389 -14.64 21.48 -12.44
C PRO A 389 -13.57 22.48 -12.86
N CYS A 390 -13.02 22.28 -14.05
CA CYS A 390 -12.15 23.24 -14.71
C CYS A 390 -12.80 23.75 -15.99
N CYS A 391 -12.19 24.73 -16.63
CA CYS A 391 -12.63 25.19 -17.94
C CYS A 391 -11.43 25.56 -18.82
N CYS A 392 -11.68 25.60 -20.14
CA CYS A 392 -10.92 26.18 -21.25
C CYS A 392 -10.85 25.17 -22.43
N ASP A 393 -9.89 25.29 -23.34
CA ASP A 393 -9.69 24.32 -24.42
C ASP A 393 -8.46 23.47 -24.09
N TYR A 394 -8.68 22.41 -23.31
CA TYR A 394 -7.64 21.45 -22.89
C TYR A 394 -8.01 20.05 -23.42
N PRO A 395 -7.89 19.81 -24.74
CA PRO A 395 -8.25 18.52 -25.34
C PRO A 395 -7.42 17.35 -24.80
N LEU A 396 -6.24 17.66 -24.27
CA LEU A 396 -5.41 16.79 -23.44
C LEU A 396 -5.23 17.45 -22.06
N PRO A 397 -4.93 16.66 -21.01
CA PRO A 397 -4.61 17.22 -19.71
C PRO A 397 -3.50 18.27 -19.81
N SER A 398 -3.69 19.40 -19.15
CA SER A 398 -2.70 20.46 -19.09
C SER A 398 -1.35 19.93 -18.59
N ASP A 399 -0.25 20.61 -18.93
CA ASP A 399 1.03 20.34 -18.28
C ASP A 399 0.89 20.49 -16.76
N TYR A 400 1.67 19.72 -15.99
CA TYR A 400 1.61 19.78 -14.53
C TYR A 400 1.91 21.19 -13.99
N SER A 401 2.82 21.92 -14.64
CA SER A 401 3.18 23.28 -14.24
C SER A 401 2.17 24.35 -14.67
N ASP A 402 1.22 24.01 -15.56
CA ASP A 402 0.18 24.95 -15.98
C ASP A 402 -0.91 25.04 -14.91
N ILE A 403 -1.01 26.22 -14.29
CA ILE A 403 -2.03 26.58 -13.30
C ILE A 403 -2.87 27.77 -13.78
N SER A 404 -2.86 28.07 -15.09
CA SER A 404 -3.54 29.22 -15.67
C SER A 404 -5.02 28.97 -15.95
N PHE A 405 -5.44 27.70 -15.98
CA PHE A 405 -6.85 27.31 -16.11
C PHE A 405 -7.67 27.76 -14.90
N SER A 406 -8.95 28.02 -15.13
CA SER A 406 -9.87 28.35 -14.03
C SER A 406 -10.52 27.09 -13.48
N TYR A 407 -10.70 27.03 -12.17
CA TYR A 407 -11.34 25.91 -11.47
C TYR A 407 -12.25 26.45 -10.36
N ASN A 408 -13.28 25.69 -9.97
CA ASN A 408 -14.38 26.14 -9.08
C ASN A 408 -15.30 27.23 -9.65
N GLY A 409 -15.38 27.37 -10.98
CA GLY A 409 -16.41 28.19 -11.65
C GLY A 409 -17.80 27.53 -11.58
N ASN A 410 -18.81 28.15 -12.20
CA ASN A 410 -20.19 27.63 -12.30
C ASN A 410 -20.32 26.32 -13.13
N ASN A 411 -19.22 25.64 -13.45
CA ASN A 411 -19.13 24.55 -14.43
C ASN A 411 -19.35 23.15 -13.83
N GLY A 412 -20.05 23.05 -12.69
CA GLY A 412 -20.51 21.76 -12.15
C GLY A 412 -20.03 21.45 -10.73
N VAL A 413 -20.22 20.19 -10.32
CA VAL A 413 -19.89 19.68 -8.98
C VAL A 413 -18.55 18.94 -9.03
N ALA A 414 -17.78 19.00 -7.94
CA ALA A 414 -16.57 18.21 -7.82
C ALA A 414 -16.90 16.72 -7.61
N THR A 415 -16.18 15.83 -8.30
CA THR A 415 -16.26 14.39 -8.03
C THR A 415 -15.21 14.05 -6.99
N VAL A 416 -15.59 13.31 -5.95
CA VAL A 416 -14.67 12.89 -4.89
C VAL A 416 -14.60 11.37 -4.92
N ILE A 417 -13.37 10.85 -5.01
CA ILE A 417 -13.08 9.42 -4.87
C ILE A 417 -12.23 9.26 -3.61
N SER A 418 -12.70 8.39 -2.71
CA SER A 418 -12.02 8.13 -1.44
C SER A 418 -10.73 7.35 -1.65
N LYS A 419 -9.73 7.58 -0.80
CA LYS A 419 -8.55 6.72 -0.69
C LYS A 419 -8.89 5.24 -0.39
N ASP A 420 -10.07 5.00 0.18
CA ASP A 420 -10.60 3.67 0.51
C ASP A 420 -11.41 3.01 -0.63
N GLU A 421 -11.41 3.58 -1.84
CA GLU A 421 -12.06 2.96 -3.01
C GLU A 421 -11.44 1.58 -3.31
N THR A 422 -12.29 0.59 -3.61
CA THR A 422 -11.90 -0.81 -3.86
C THR A 422 -12.22 -1.27 -5.28
N ASP A 423 -13.09 -0.54 -6.00
CA ASP A 423 -13.28 -0.71 -7.44
C ASP A 423 -12.33 0.23 -8.19
N TYR A 424 -11.10 -0.23 -8.39
CA TYR A 424 -10.02 0.56 -9.01
C TYR A 424 -10.32 0.96 -10.46
N SER A 425 -11.26 0.28 -11.13
CA SER A 425 -11.68 0.63 -12.49
C SER A 425 -12.44 1.96 -12.57
N THR A 426 -12.92 2.47 -11.42
CA THR A 426 -13.69 3.71 -11.32
C THR A 426 -12.82 4.94 -11.06
N ILE A 427 -11.54 4.75 -10.72
CA ILE A 427 -10.61 5.84 -10.41
C ILE A 427 -10.06 6.41 -11.71
N THR A 428 -10.90 7.11 -12.45
CA THR A 428 -10.56 7.72 -13.74
C THR A 428 -10.53 9.24 -13.61
N HIS A 429 -9.82 9.90 -14.52
CA HIS A 429 -9.88 11.36 -14.63
C HIS A 429 -11.13 11.75 -15.43
N PRO A 430 -12.16 12.39 -14.84
CA PRO A 430 -13.36 12.73 -15.59
C PRO A 430 -13.10 13.91 -16.54
N ASN A 431 -13.77 13.94 -17.70
CA ASN A 431 -13.75 15.10 -18.57
C ASN A 431 -14.27 16.38 -17.87
N HIS A 432 -13.80 17.54 -18.31
CA HIS A 432 -14.04 18.87 -17.73
C HIS A 432 -13.59 19.04 -16.28
N LYS A 433 -12.65 18.21 -15.81
CA LYS A 433 -12.12 18.27 -14.45
C LYS A 433 -10.61 18.49 -14.43
N ALA A 434 -10.16 19.04 -13.32
CA ALA A 434 -8.77 19.06 -12.91
C ALA A 434 -8.64 18.24 -11.62
N ILE A 435 -7.46 17.73 -11.36
CA ILE A 435 -7.18 16.79 -10.28
C ILE A 435 -6.64 17.54 -9.07
N GLU A 436 -7.14 17.23 -7.88
CA GLU A 436 -6.52 17.54 -6.60
C GLU A 436 -6.34 16.25 -5.81
N ILE A 437 -5.16 16.07 -5.22
CA ILE A 437 -4.84 14.99 -4.28
C ILE A 437 -4.83 15.63 -2.89
N ALA A 438 -5.80 15.29 -2.04
CA ALA A 438 -6.01 16.00 -0.77
C ALA A 438 -4.79 15.93 0.16
N GLN A 439 -4.06 14.81 0.11
CA GLN A 439 -2.85 14.58 0.92
C GLN A 439 -1.70 15.55 0.59
N LEU A 440 -1.67 16.13 -0.62
CA LEU A 440 -0.65 17.10 -1.02
C LEU A 440 -1.07 18.56 -0.79
N ALA A 441 -2.36 18.80 -0.45
CA ALA A 441 -2.89 20.14 -0.28
C ALA A 441 -2.18 20.99 0.79
N PRO A 442 -1.74 20.44 1.94
CA PRO A 442 -0.99 21.22 2.93
C PRO A 442 0.34 21.78 2.40
N TYR A 443 1.04 21.03 1.55
CA TYR A 443 2.33 21.41 0.98
C TYR A 443 2.21 22.38 -0.21
N MET A 444 1.13 22.26 -0.98
CA MET A 444 0.99 22.97 -2.25
C MET A 444 0.20 24.28 -2.11
N ASN A 445 0.82 25.41 -2.48
CA ASN A 445 0.13 26.71 -2.56
C ASN A 445 -1.12 26.71 -3.46
N ASN A 446 -1.11 25.87 -4.50
CA ASN A 446 -2.28 25.54 -5.32
C ASN A 446 -2.18 24.03 -5.59
N PRO A 447 -3.09 23.18 -5.09
CA PRO A 447 -3.02 21.73 -5.25
C PRO A 447 -3.70 21.20 -6.52
N VAL A 448 -4.41 22.05 -7.27
CA VAL A 448 -5.22 21.63 -8.43
C VAL A 448 -4.36 21.63 -9.69
N ARG A 449 -4.34 20.52 -10.43
CA ARG A 449 -3.42 20.25 -11.55
C ARG A 449 -4.14 19.53 -12.68
N LYS A 450 -3.52 19.48 -13.85
CA LYS A 450 -3.94 18.64 -14.99
C LYS A 450 -5.41 18.88 -15.36
N CYS A 451 -5.80 20.10 -15.72
CA CYS A 451 -7.15 20.30 -16.27
C CYS A 451 -7.29 19.53 -17.58
N TRP A 452 -8.31 18.69 -17.68
CA TRP A 452 -8.72 18.03 -18.90
C TRP A 452 -10.12 18.51 -19.25
N ASP A 453 -10.21 19.31 -20.30
CA ASP A 453 -11.43 19.92 -20.81
C ASP A 453 -11.50 19.66 -22.31
N ARG A 454 -11.93 18.44 -22.65
CA ARG A 454 -12.20 18.06 -24.03
C ARG A 454 -13.63 18.47 -24.35
N GLN A 455 -13.81 19.25 -25.41
CA GLN A 455 -15.13 19.44 -26.01
C GLN A 455 -15.59 18.14 -26.68
N GLY A 456 -16.07 17.20 -25.88
CA GLY A 456 -16.67 15.96 -26.33
C GLY A 456 -18.04 16.22 -26.94
N ILE A 457 -18.44 15.37 -27.89
CA ILE A 457 -19.83 15.26 -28.30
C ILE A 457 -20.49 14.33 -27.28
N ALA A 458 -21.44 14.84 -26.49
CA ALA A 458 -22.16 14.00 -25.53
C ALA A 458 -22.87 12.85 -26.28
N THR A 459 -22.80 11.62 -25.79
CA THR A 459 -23.37 10.47 -26.50
C THR A 459 -24.80 10.18 -26.10
N SER A 460 -25.21 10.71 -24.96
CA SER A 460 -26.62 10.81 -24.58
C SER A 460 -26.80 11.96 -23.59
N GLY A 461 -28.02 12.14 -23.09
CA GLY A 461 -28.26 13.07 -22.01
C GLY A 461 -29.72 13.12 -21.62
N SER A 462 -30.08 14.10 -20.80
CA SER A 462 -31.46 14.37 -20.46
C SER A 462 -31.71 15.86 -20.28
N VAL A 463 -32.93 16.29 -20.56
CA VAL A 463 -33.43 17.62 -20.23
C VAL A 463 -34.56 17.45 -19.22
N THR A 464 -34.37 17.96 -18.02
CA THR A 464 -35.37 17.97 -16.96
C THR A 464 -35.98 19.36 -16.85
N GLU A 465 -37.27 19.47 -17.16
CA GLU A 465 -38.07 20.69 -16.97
C GLU A 465 -38.72 20.70 -15.60
N PHE A 466 -38.55 21.77 -14.83
CA PHE A 466 -39.26 21.97 -13.56
C PHE A 466 -40.57 22.71 -13.84
N ASN A 467 -41.69 21.98 -13.78
CA ASN A 467 -43.00 22.40 -14.31
C ASN A 467 -43.56 23.66 -13.62
N ASP A 468 -43.09 23.98 -12.42
CA ASP A 468 -43.48 25.16 -11.64
C ASP A 468 -42.35 26.19 -11.48
N GLY A 469 -41.22 25.99 -12.17
CA GLY A 469 -40.08 26.90 -12.12
C GLY A 469 -39.27 26.84 -10.82
N VAL A 470 -39.44 25.79 -10.00
CA VAL A 470 -38.72 25.61 -8.74
C VAL A 470 -38.06 24.23 -8.70
N PHE A 471 -36.83 24.15 -8.17
CA PHE A 471 -36.16 22.88 -7.91
C PHE A 471 -36.90 22.04 -6.87
N ASN A 472 -37.74 21.11 -7.33
CA ASN A 472 -38.54 20.22 -6.50
C ASN A 472 -38.87 18.92 -7.26
N GLY A 473 -39.76 18.08 -6.71
CA GLY A 473 -40.19 16.82 -7.34
C GLY A 473 -41.21 16.94 -8.47
N ASN A 474 -41.63 18.15 -8.86
CA ASN A 474 -42.58 18.40 -9.93
C ASN A 474 -41.83 18.72 -11.24
N TYR A 475 -41.22 17.70 -11.82
CA TYR A 475 -40.42 17.83 -13.03
C TYR A 475 -40.76 16.78 -14.08
N THR A 476 -40.37 17.08 -15.32
CA THR A 476 -40.45 16.15 -16.46
C THR A 476 -39.06 15.96 -17.04
N THR A 477 -38.53 14.74 -17.01
CA THR A 477 -37.23 14.41 -17.63
C THR A 477 -37.43 13.78 -19.00
N THR A 478 -36.77 14.33 -20.02
CA THR A 478 -36.75 13.80 -21.38
C THR A 478 -35.34 13.36 -21.74
N ALA A 479 -35.14 12.07 -21.96
CA ALA A 479 -33.88 11.54 -22.47
C ALA A 479 -33.61 12.05 -23.89
N GLN A 480 -32.35 12.35 -24.19
CA GLN A 480 -31.87 12.84 -25.48
C GLN A 480 -30.79 11.90 -26.00
N ASP A 481 -30.79 11.65 -27.31
CA ASP A 481 -29.66 11.00 -27.97
C ASP A 481 -28.53 12.00 -28.27
N SER A 482 -27.38 11.50 -28.72
CA SER A 482 -26.21 12.32 -29.08
C SER A 482 -26.52 13.47 -30.05
N THR A 483 -27.42 13.27 -31.02
CA THR A 483 -27.73 14.32 -31.99
C THR A 483 -28.55 15.43 -31.34
N GLN A 484 -29.51 15.07 -30.49
CA GLN A 484 -30.40 16.02 -29.85
C GLN A 484 -29.71 16.80 -28.73
N ILE A 485 -28.92 16.13 -27.88
CA ILE A 485 -28.28 16.77 -26.72
C ILE A 485 -27.15 17.73 -27.13
N ASN A 486 -26.50 17.49 -28.29
CA ASN A 486 -25.48 18.36 -28.84
C ASN A 486 -26.02 19.37 -29.87
N ASN A 487 -27.34 19.47 -30.02
CA ASN A 487 -27.92 20.45 -30.92
C ASN A 487 -27.53 21.87 -30.46
N PRO A 488 -26.84 22.67 -31.30
CA PRO A 488 -26.42 24.02 -30.91
C PRO A 488 -27.59 24.96 -30.62
N LEU A 489 -28.79 24.61 -31.09
CA LEU A 489 -30.03 25.33 -30.82
C LEU A 489 -30.87 24.71 -29.70
N LEU A 490 -30.34 23.74 -28.92
CA LEU A 490 -31.10 23.03 -27.88
C LEU A 490 -31.76 24.01 -26.90
N ILE A 491 -30.97 24.89 -26.29
CA ILE A 491 -31.48 25.90 -25.34
C ILE A 491 -32.45 26.87 -26.01
N ASP A 492 -32.16 27.29 -27.25
CA ASP A 492 -33.03 28.19 -28.02
C ASP A 492 -34.39 27.56 -28.37
N ASN A 493 -34.44 26.23 -28.50
CA ASN A 493 -35.66 25.48 -28.76
C ASN A 493 -36.47 25.16 -27.48
N LEU A 494 -35.89 25.32 -26.28
CA LEU A 494 -36.65 25.15 -25.03
C LEU A 494 -37.73 26.22 -24.88
N SER A 495 -38.83 25.89 -24.22
CA SER A 495 -39.82 26.90 -23.82
C SER A 495 -39.26 27.75 -22.68
N PRO A 496 -39.85 28.93 -22.38
CA PRO A 496 -39.52 29.66 -21.16
C PRO A 496 -39.79 28.80 -19.92
N GLY A 497 -38.81 28.67 -19.02
CA GLY A 497 -38.88 27.74 -17.90
C GLY A 497 -37.54 27.56 -17.17
N LEU A 498 -37.54 26.72 -16.14
CA LEU A 498 -36.34 26.28 -15.43
C LEU A 498 -36.02 24.84 -15.83
N TYR A 499 -34.77 24.59 -16.22
CA TYR A 499 -34.31 23.29 -16.70
C TYR A 499 -32.99 22.88 -16.06
N THR A 500 -32.77 21.57 -15.91
CA THR A 500 -31.42 20.99 -15.90
C THR A 500 -31.19 20.23 -17.19
N ILE A 501 -30.00 20.40 -17.78
CA ILE A 501 -29.55 19.68 -18.95
C ILE A 501 -28.38 18.83 -18.50
N ASP A 502 -28.55 17.52 -18.53
CA ASP A 502 -27.53 16.54 -18.20
C ASP A 502 -26.97 15.99 -19.51
N LYS A 503 -25.69 16.19 -19.79
CA LYS A 503 -24.98 15.60 -20.92
C LYS A 503 -24.17 14.42 -20.43
N THR A 504 -24.42 13.25 -20.97
CA THR A 504 -23.61 12.06 -20.67
C THR A 504 -22.63 11.83 -21.81
N TYR A 505 -21.36 11.69 -21.47
CA TYR A 505 -20.30 11.40 -22.42
C TYR A 505 -19.94 9.92 -22.40
N ASP A 506 -19.16 9.49 -23.38
CA ASP A 506 -18.77 8.10 -23.58
C ASP A 506 -17.91 7.51 -22.44
N ASP A 507 -17.25 8.36 -21.66
CA ASP A 507 -16.51 7.98 -20.46
C ASP A 507 -17.41 7.79 -19.23
N GLY A 508 -18.73 7.87 -19.40
CA GLY A 508 -19.74 7.77 -18.33
C GLY A 508 -19.90 9.05 -17.51
N THR A 509 -19.12 10.10 -17.78
CA THR A 509 -19.24 11.38 -17.08
C THR A 509 -20.52 12.09 -17.47
N THR A 510 -21.06 12.87 -16.54
CA THR A 510 -22.27 13.67 -16.78
C THR A 510 -22.03 15.13 -16.44
N ASP A 511 -22.23 16.02 -17.41
CA ASP A 511 -22.24 17.47 -17.22
C ASP A 511 -23.67 17.97 -17.00
N GLN A 512 -23.92 18.57 -15.84
CA GLN A 512 -25.19 19.22 -15.55
C GLN A 512 -25.10 20.73 -15.75
N THR A 513 -25.96 21.27 -16.60
CA THR A 513 -26.16 22.71 -16.79
C THR A 513 -27.54 23.12 -16.32
N VAL A 514 -27.63 24.11 -15.44
CA VAL A 514 -28.89 24.74 -15.04
C VAL A 514 -29.22 25.89 -15.98
N VAL A 515 -30.43 25.91 -16.53
CA VAL A 515 -30.90 26.96 -17.44
C VAL A 515 -32.20 27.56 -16.93
N GLN A 516 -32.19 28.86 -16.64
CA GLN A 516 -33.40 29.65 -16.46
C GLN A 516 -33.65 30.46 -17.74
N LYS A 517 -34.64 30.06 -18.54
CA LYS A 517 -35.00 30.73 -19.79
C LYS A 517 -36.14 31.71 -19.57
N HIS A 518 -35.87 32.98 -19.85
CA HIS A 518 -36.88 34.04 -19.88
C HIS A 518 -37.32 34.31 -21.33
N ASN A 519 -38.48 34.96 -21.48
CA ASN A 519 -39.00 35.40 -22.78
C ASN A 519 -38.10 36.41 -23.49
#